data_AF-A0ABC8UIS7-F1
#
_entry.id   AF-A0ABC8UIS7-F1
#
_cell.length_a   1.000
_cell.length_b   1.000
_cell.length_c   1.000
_cell.angle_alpha   90.00
_cell.angle_beta   90.00
_cell.angle_gamma   90.00
#
_symmetry.space_group_name_H-M   'P 1'
#
loop_
_entity.id
_entity.type
_entity.pdbx_description
1 polymer ?
#
loop_
_entity_poly.entity_id
_entity_poly.type
_entity_poly.pdbx_seq_one_letter_code
_entity_poly.pdbx_strand_id
1 'polypeptide(L)'
;MWASDELHHSAATKFEKLACCIEGCLEQYFQTVDEKGKTVDFTTCMTVLHSKSNDQSLANFARWEPWHGKFGFSYPWEKYLEIGEDLRELAVTIFSMKGCLQSPTQATSTLKQSIKEPCELVGLSLAWTLRELGESITIMKKCRAKVLIFPKLQPMKLELSRVPFPSKVGEASENGEGVAIASFLFQLMEMVEKIEVLAQKVEELGELAGFETK
;
A
#
# COMPACT_ATOMS: atom_id res chain seq x y z
N MET A 1 1.80 27.68 -9.42
CA MET A 1 2.11 26.46 -8.64
C MET A 1 3.39 25.91 -9.21
N TRP A 2 4.39 25.61 -8.38
CA TRP A 2 5.67 25.07 -8.85
C TRP A 2 5.56 23.55 -9.04
N ALA A 3 6.35 23.00 -9.95
CA ALA A 3 6.34 21.56 -10.25
C ALA A 3 6.85 20.73 -9.06
N SER A 4 7.79 21.28 -8.28
CA SER A 4 8.27 20.68 -7.02
C SER A 4 7.17 20.56 -5.96
N ASP A 5 6.40 21.63 -5.73
CA ASP A 5 5.25 21.61 -4.81
C ASP A 5 4.21 20.57 -5.24
N GLU A 6 3.92 20.52 -6.55
CA GLU A 6 2.95 19.59 -7.11
C GLU A 6 3.44 18.14 -7.03
N LEU A 7 4.71 17.86 -7.35
CA LEU A 7 5.30 16.53 -7.22
C LEU A 7 5.29 16.07 -5.76
N HIS A 8 5.68 16.95 -4.85
CA HIS A 8 5.71 16.65 -3.42
C HIS A 8 4.32 16.31 -2.88
N HIS A 9 3.31 17.14 -3.20
CA HIS A 9 1.93 16.89 -2.81
C HIS A 9 1.37 15.62 -3.47
N SER A 10 1.62 15.42 -4.75
CA SER A 10 1.21 14.22 -5.50
C SER A 10 1.84 12.95 -4.92
N ALA A 11 3.12 12.99 -4.53
CA ALA A 11 3.80 11.86 -3.91
C ALA A 11 3.16 11.49 -2.57
N ALA A 12 2.92 12.46 -1.69
CA ALA A 12 2.29 12.21 -0.40
C ALA A 12 0.85 11.69 -0.51
N THR A 13 0.02 12.29 -1.38
CA THR A 13 -1.39 11.90 -1.54
C THR A 13 -1.58 10.49 -2.09
N LYS A 14 -0.61 9.94 -2.85
CA LYS A 14 -0.66 8.55 -3.31
C LYS A 14 -0.68 7.55 -2.16
N PHE A 15 0.01 7.83 -1.06
CA PHE A 15 -0.02 6.95 0.11
C PHE A 15 -1.43 6.83 0.70
N GLU A 16 -2.11 7.96 0.88
CA GLU A 16 -3.51 7.98 1.37
C GLU A 16 -4.44 7.23 0.40
N LYS A 17 -4.28 7.47 -0.90
CA LYS A 17 -5.05 6.77 -1.93
C LYS A 17 -4.91 5.25 -1.83
N LEU A 18 -3.69 4.74 -1.67
CA LEU A 18 -3.45 3.31 -1.55
C LEU A 18 -3.94 2.75 -0.21
N ALA A 19 -3.82 3.51 0.89
CA ALA A 19 -4.38 3.13 2.19
C ALA A 19 -5.90 2.91 2.12
N CYS A 20 -6.62 3.86 1.52
CA CYS A 20 -8.06 3.74 1.27
C CYS A 20 -8.40 2.55 0.37
N CYS A 21 -7.58 2.25 -0.65
CA CYS A 21 -7.81 1.09 -1.50
C CYS A 21 -7.64 -0.23 -0.74
N ILE A 22 -6.64 -0.36 0.14
CA ILE A 22 -6.45 -1.56 0.98
C ILE A 22 -7.65 -1.78 1.92
N GLU A 23 -8.06 -0.72 2.64
CA GLU A 23 -9.20 -0.79 3.55
C GLU A 23 -10.49 -1.16 2.81
N GLY A 24 -10.74 -0.53 1.66
CA GLY A 24 -11.88 -0.87 0.81
C GLY A 24 -11.85 -2.33 0.35
N CYS A 25 -10.68 -2.82 -0.12
CA CYS A 25 -10.55 -4.21 -0.57
C CYS A 25 -10.90 -5.21 0.54
N LEU A 26 -10.49 -4.93 1.78
CA LEU A 26 -10.80 -5.77 2.93
C LEU A 26 -12.27 -5.69 3.33
N GLU A 27 -12.86 -4.49 3.38
CA GLU A 27 -14.30 -4.30 3.65
C GLU A 27 -15.12 -5.12 2.65
N GLN A 28 -14.80 -5.04 1.35
CA GLN A 28 -15.51 -5.79 0.32
C GLN A 28 -15.24 -7.30 0.37
N TYR A 29 -14.03 -7.74 0.72
CA TYR A 29 -13.72 -9.16 0.80
C TYR A 29 -14.53 -9.87 1.89
N PHE A 30 -14.68 -9.21 3.04
CA PHE A 30 -15.39 -9.74 4.21
C PHE A 30 -16.86 -9.31 4.31
N GLN A 31 -17.38 -8.62 3.29
CA GLN A 31 -18.77 -8.18 3.23
C GLN A 31 -19.74 -9.36 3.26
N THR A 32 -20.81 -9.23 4.04
CA THR A 32 -21.86 -10.25 4.13
C THR A 32 -22.84 -10.14 2.96
N VAL A 33 -23.62 -11.20 2.69
CA VAL A 33 -24.57 -11.25 1.57
C VAL A 33 -25.63 -10.13 1.67
N ASP A 34 -25.97 -9.72 2.88
CA ASP A 34 -26.95 -8.67 3.17
C ASP A 34 -26.41 -7.24 2.93
N GLU A 35 -25.10 -7.08 2.75
CA GLU A 35 -24.42 -5.78 2.63
C GLU A 35 -23.94 -5.45 1.21
N LYS A 36 -24.31 -6.26 0.19
CA LYS A 36 -23.82 -6.23 -1.22
C LYS A 36 -24.09 -4.95 -2.04
N GLY A 37 -24.09 -3.76 -1.43
CA GLY A 37 -24.25 -2.47 -2.10
C GLY A 37 -22.96 -1.65 -2.28
N LYS A 38 -21.89 -1.91 -1.51
CA LYS A 38 -20.65 -1.13 -1.59
C LYS A 38 -19.59 -1.85 -2.41
N THR A 39 -19.33 -1.35 -3.63
CA THR A 39 -18.21 -1.82 -4.47
C THR A 39 -17.01 -0.91 -4.25
N VAL A 40 -15.82 -1.49 -4.07
CA VAL A 40 -14.59 -0.71 -3.97
C VAL A 40 -14.35 0.05 -5.28
N ASP A 41 -14.13 1.35 -5.14
CA ASP A 41 -13.73 2.17 -6.26
C ASP A 41 -12.22 2.04 -6.53
N PHE A 42 -11.88 1.13 -7.44
CA PHE A 42 -10.51 0.94 -7.90
C PHE A 42 -9.98 2.08 -8.79
N THR A 43 -10.80 3.09 -9.14
CA THR A 43 -10.32 4.24 -9.93
C THR A 43 -9.19 4.96 -9.21
N THR A 44 -9.28 5.07 -7.88
CA THR A 44 -8.25 5.70 -7.03
C THR A 44 -6.89 5.01 -7.21
N CYS A 45 -6.86 3.67 -7.15
CA CYS A 45 -5.67 2.86 -7.38
C CYS A 45 -5.14 3.03 -8.82
N MET A 46 -6.03 3.08 -9.81
CA MET A 46 -5.68 3.34 -11.21
C MET A 46 -5.04 4.72 -11.42
N THR A 47 -5.48 5.76 -10.69
CA THR A 47 -4.81 7.07 -10.76
C THR A 47 -3.36 7.02 -10.32
N VAL A 48 -3.03 6.19 -9.32
CA VAL A 48 -1.65 5.95 -8.90
C VAL A 48 -0.88 5.20 -9.98
N LEU A 49 -1.46 4.14 -10.55
CA LEU A 49 -0.84 3.35 -11.62
C LEU A 49 -0.45 4.19 -12.85
N HIS A 50 -1.33 5.09 -13.28
CA HIS A 50 -1.11 5.92 -14.47
C HIS A 50 -0.25 7.18 -14.21
N SER A 51 0.24 7.38 -12.99
CA SER A 51 0.96 8.61 -12.61
C SER A 51 2.36 8.79 -13.21
N LYS A 52 2.97 7.72 -13.78
CA LYS A 52 4.41 7.71 -14.15
C LYS A 52 4.85 8.89 -15.02
N SER A 53 4.14 9.16 -16.12
CA SER A 53 4.50 10.23 -17.05
C SER A 53 4.41 11.62 -16.39
N ASN A 54 3.38 11.82 -15.55
CA ASN A 54 3.20 13.06 -14.82
C ASN A 54 4.32 13.28 -13.79
N ASP A 55 4.65 12.25 -13.02
CA ASP A 55 5.72 12.31 -12.01
C ASP A 55 7.07 12.64 -12.63
N GLN A 56 7.40 11.99 -13.76
CA GLN A 56 8.63 12.25 -14.51
C GLN A 56 8.68 13.67 -15.06
N SER A 57 7.56 14.15 -15.62
CA SER A 57 7.43 15.51 -16.12
C SER A 57 7.67 16.53 -14.99
N LEU A 58 6.98 16.38 -13.85
CA LEU A 58 7.11 17.27 -12.71
C LEU A 58 8.53 17.24 -12.12
N ALA A 59 9.15 16.07 -11.98
CA ALA A 59 10.53 15.95 -11.50
C ALA A 59 11.51 16.65 -12.44
N ASN A 60 11.33 16.53 -13.76
CA ASN A 60 12.16 17.21 -14.74
C ASN A 60 12.05 18.73 -14.63
N PHE A 61 10.83 19.27 -14.47
CA PHE A 61 10.65 20.71 -14.26
C PHE A 61 11.24 21.17 -12.93
N ALA A 62 10.99 20.42 -11.84
CA ALA A 62 11.46 20.74 -10.50
C ALA A 62 12.99 20.84 -10.38
N ARG A 63 13.75 20.14 -11.24
CA ARG A 63 15.22 20.23 -11.30
C ARG A 63 15.74 21.58 -11.80
N TRP A 64 14.94 22.31 -12.56
CA TRP A 64 15.31 23.60 -13.15
C TRP A 64 14.78 24.79 -12.37
N GLU A 65 14.02 24.56 -11.31
CA GLU A 65 13.47 25.62 -10.49
C GLU A 65 14.60 26.28 -9.68
N PRO A 66 14.61 27.62 -9.55
CA PRO A 66 15.45 28.29 -8.58
C PRO A 66 15.07 27.82 -7.17
N TRP A 67 15.93 28.09 -6.18
CA TRP A 67 15.55 27.85 -4.79
C TRP A 67 14.25 28.58 -4.45
N HIS A 68 13.25 27.82 -3.99
CA HIS A 68 12.03 28.38 -3.45
C HIS A 68 11.45 27.52 -2.32
N GLY A 69 10.70 28.16 -1.42
CA GLY A 69 9.99 27.48 -0.34
C GLY A 69 10.87 26.56 0.49
N LYS A 70 10.51 25.27 0.49
CA LYS A 70 11.20 24.21 1.24
C LYS A 70 12.20 23.41 0.39
N PHE A 71 12.34 23.76 -0.89
CA PHE A 71 13.15 23.02 -1.86
C PHE A 71 14.41 23.82 -2.21
N GLY A 72 15.56 23.28 -1.80
CA GLY A 72 16.87 23.85 -2.11
C GLY A 72 17.41 23.42 -3.48
N PHE A 73 18.58 23.93 -3.83
CA PHE A 73 19.34 23.44 -4.98
C PHE A 73 19.70 21.96 -4.81
N SER A 74 19.72 21.20 -5.90
CA SER A 74 20.08 19.78 -5.92
C SER A 74 19.23 18.88 -5.01
N TYR A 75 17.93 19.20 -4.90
CA TYR A 75 16.97 18.37 -4.16
C TYR A 75 16.84 16.95 -4.75
N PRO A 76 16.62 15.89 -3.94
CA PRO A 76 16.68 14.50 -4.38
C PRO A 76 15.41 14.05 -5.13
N TRP A 77 15.08 14.70 -6.26
CA TRP A 77 13.91 14.38 -7.07
C TRP A 77 13.90 12.95 -7.62
N GLU A 78 15.08 12.36 -7.82
CA GLU A 78 15.20 10.95 -8.24
C GLU A 78 14.58 10.00 -7.21
N LYS A 79 14.76 10.29 -5.91
CA LYS A 79 14.15 9.48 -4.84
C LYS A 79 12.63 9.56 -4.83
N TYR A 80 12.05 10.69 -5.23
CA TYR A 80 10.59 10.78 -5.45
C TYR A 80 10.13 9.87 -6.58
N LEU A 81 10.91 9.75 -7.66
CA LEU A 81 10.60 8.86 -8.77
C LEU A 81 10.70 7.39 -8.36
N GLU A 82 11.75 7.00 -7.63
CA GLU A 82 11.92 5.65 -7.06
C GLU A 82 10.75 5.26 -6.14
N ILE A 83 10.36 6.16 -5.23
CA ILE A 83 9.19 5.97 -4.35
C ILE A 83 7.91 5.86 -5.18
N GLY A 84 7.77 6.68 -6.22
CA GLY A 84 6.65 6.62 -7.15
C GLY A 84 6.57 5.28 -7.90
N GLU A 85 7.70 4.66 -8.24
CA GLU A 85 7.75 3.33 -8.85
C GLU A 85 7.22 2.26 -7.89
N ASP A 86 7.72 2.23 -6.65
CA ASP A 86 7.24 1.28 -5.64
C ASP A 86 5.76 1.45 -5.31
N LEU A 87 5.27 2.70 -5.23
CA LEU A 87 3.85 2.99 -5.03
C LEU A 87 2.99 2.45 -6.19
N ARG A 88 3.49 2.51 -7.44
CA ARG A 88 2.79 1.91 -8.58
C ARG A 88 2.82 0.39 -8.52
N GLU A 89 3.93 -0.22 -8.13
CA GLU A 89 3.99 -1.67 -7.94
C GLU A 89 3.04 -2.15 -6.83
N LEU A 90 2.96 -1.40 -5.73
CA LEU A 90 1.99 -1.65 -4.67
C LEU A 90 0.55 -1.50 -5.17
N ALA A 91 0.28 -0.48 -5.98
CA ALA A 91 -1.01 -0.28 -6.63
C ALA A 91 -1.38 -1.46 -7.56
N VAL A 92 -0.41 -2.07 -8.27
CA VAL A 92 -0.66 -3.28 -9.07
C VAL A 92 -1.09 -4.44 -8.16
N THR A 93 -0.36 -4.66 -7.06
CA THR A 93 -0.68 -5.71 -6.09
C THR A 93 -2.08 -5.50 -5.49
N ILE A 94 -2.44 -4.26 -5.10
CA ILE A 94 -3.78 -3.93 -4.60
C ILE A 94 -4.85 -4.16 -5.68
N PHE A 95 -4.61 -3.70 -6.90
CA PHE A 95 -5.55 -3.90 -7.99
C PHE A 95 -5.76 -5.38 -8.32
N SER A 96 -4.74 -6.22 -8.16
CA SER A 96 -4.85 -7.66 -8.38
C SER A 96 -5.79 -8.35 -7.38
N MET A 97 -6.05 -7.76 -6.20
CA MET A 97 -7.07 -8.26 -5.26
C MET A 97 -8.48 -8.21 -5.84
N LYS A 98 -8.75 -7.32 -6.81
CA LYS A 98 -10.02 -7.27 -7.53
C LYS A 98 -10.39 -8.63 -8.12
N GLY A 99 -9.40 -9.39 -8.58
CA GLY A 99 -9.61 -10.76 -9.07
C GLY A 99 -10.15 -11.70 -7.97
N CYS A 100 -9.59 -11.62 -6.77
CA CYS A 100 -10.06 -12.38 -5.60
C CYS A 100 -11.47 -11.96 -5.14
N LEU A 101 -11.82 -10.67 -5.30
CA LEU A 101 -13.13 -10.14 -4.93
C LEU A 101 -14.25 -10.55 -5.90
N GLN A 102 -13.93 -10.64 -7.19
CA GLN A 102 -14.89 -10.90 -8.26
C GLN A 102 -14.92 -12.37 -8.73
N SER A 103 -14.03 -13.21 -8.21
CA SER A 103 -13.92 -14.61 -8.62
C SER A 103 -15.22 -15.39 -8.33
N PRO A 104 -15.72 -16.20 -9.29
CA PRO A 104 -16.83 -17.12 -9.04
C PRO A 104 -16.45 -18.24 -8.05
N THR A 105 -15.15 -18.50 -7.86
CA THR A 105 -14.59 -19.48 -6.91
C THR A 105 -14.29 -18.83 -5.55
N GLN A 106 -15.12 -17.87 -5.14
CA GLN A 106 -14.92 -17.18 -3.86
C GLN A 106 -15.10 -18.15 -2.69
N ALA A 107 -14.24 -18.04 -1.68
CA ALA A 107 -14.35 -18.85 -0.48
C ALA A 107 -15.70 -18.63 0.23
N THR A 108 -16.24 -19.71 0.82
CA THR A 108 -17.45 -19.67 1.63
C THR A 108 -17.35 -18.67 2.78
N SER A 109 -18.49 -18.12 3.20
CA SER A 109 -18.56 -17.11 4.29
C SER A 109 -17.90 -17.60 5.58
N THR A 110 -18.09 -18.87 5.93
CA THR A 110 -17.48 -19.51 7.11
C THR A 110 -15.95 -19.49 7.04
N LEU A 111 -15.38 -19.82 5.87
CA LEU A 111 -13.94 -19.90 5.70
C LEU A 111 -13.30 -18.51 5.67
N LYS A 112 -13.95 -17.52 5.03
CA LYS A 112 -13.55 -16.11 5.13
C LYS A 112 -13.57 -15.60 6.57
N GLN A 113 -14.61 -15.94 7.34
CA GLN A 113 -14.74 -15.49 8.72
C GLN A 113 -13.59 -16.01 9.61
N SER A 114 -13.07 -17.20 9.31
CA SER A 114 -11.93 -17.79 10.06
C SER A 114 -10.62 -17.00 9.93
N ILE A 115 -10.45 -16.23 8.85
CA ILE A 115 -9.25 -15.44 8.58
C ILE A 115 -9.49 -13.92 8.70
N LYS A 116 -10.72 -13.52 9.06
CA LYS A 116 -11.15 -12.12 9.04
C LYS A 116 -10.33 -11.25 9.98
N GLU A 117 -10.30 -11.61 11.25
CA GLU A 117 -9.60 -10.85 12.30
C GLU A 117 -8.10 -10.61 11.97
N PRO A 118 -7.29 -11.64 11.63
CA PRO A 118 -5.89 -11.39 11.28
C PRO A 118 -5.74 -10.53 10.00
N CYS A 119 -6.60 -10.72 8.99
CA CYS A 119 -6.55 -9.90 7.77
C CYS A 119 -6.92 -8.43 8.01
N GLU A 120 -7.93 -8.17 8.84
CA GLU A 120 -8.33 -6.81 9.22
C GLU A 120 -7.22 -6.10 10.00
N LEU A 121 -6.58 -6.79 10.95
CA LEU A 121 -5.45 -6.27 11.71
C LEU A 121 -4.26 -5.90 10.82
N VAL A 122 -3.93 -6.77 9.85
CA VAL A 122 -2.89 -6.47 8.85
C VAL A 122 -3.29 -5.27 8.01
N GLY A 123 -4.52 -5.26 7.49
CA GLY A 123 -5.05 -4.17 6.68
C GLY A 123 -4.97 -2.80 7.33
N LEU A 124 -5.46 -2.70 8.56
CA LEU A 124 -5.42 -1.48 9.37
C LEU A 124 -3.99 -0.98 9.54
N SER A 125 -3.04 -1.89 9.66
CA SER A 125 -1.65 -1.56 9.94
C SER A 125 -0.88 -1.20 8.68
N LEU A 126 -1.20 -1.82 7.54
CA LEU A 126 -0.74 -1.39 6.22
C LEU A 126 -1.25 0.02 5.92
N ALA A 127 -2.54 0.24 6.11
CA ALA A 127 -3.16 1.55 5.88
C ALA A 127 -2.58 2.62 6.82
N TRP A 128 -2.45 2.32 8.12
CA TRP A 128 -1.79 3.22 9.08
C TRP A 128 -0.35 3.53 8.66
N THR A 129 0.42 2.53 8.24
CA THR A 129 1.81 2.72 7.82
C THR A 129 1.91 3.62 6.60
N LEU A 130 1.08 3.39 5.58
CA LEU A 130 1.04 4.25 4.39
C LEU A 130 0.73 5.69 4.78
N ARG A 131 -0.26 5.90 5.66
CA ARG A 131 -0.60 7.24 6.16
C ARG A 131 0.55 7.90 6.90
N GLU A 132 1.25 7.18 7.77
CA GLU A 132 2.42 7.70 8.48
C GLU A 132 3.56 8.10 7.52
N LEU A 133 3.80 7.29 6.47
CA LEU A 133 4.79 7.59 5.44
C LEU A 133 4.39 8.82 4.60
N GLY A 134 3.12 8.90 4.18
CA GLY A 134 2.59 10.04 3.42
C GLY A 134 2.61 11.34 4.23
N GLU A 135 2.26 11.27 5.52
CA GLU A 135 2.31 12.39 6.45
C GLU A 135 3.76 12.86 6.64
N SER A 136 4.70 11.93 6.85
CA SER A 136 6.14 12.21 6.96
C SER A 136 6.67 13.01 5.76
N ILE A 137 6.26 12.65 4.54
CA ILE A 137 6.59 13.42 3.34
C ILE A 137 5.91 14.79 3.40
N THR A 138 4.59 14.84 3.60
CA THR A 138 3.79 16.09 3.64
C THR A 138 4.38 17.15 4.56
N ILE A 139 4.80 16.74 5.76
CA ILE A 139 5.34 17.65 6.78
C ILE A 139 6.87 17.73 6.77
N MET A 140 7.55 17.00 5.87
CA MET A 140 9.00 16.92 5.75
C MET A 140 9.72 16.58 7.06
N LYS A 141 9.22 15.56 7.76
CA LYS A 141 9.83 15.03 8.99
C LYS A 141 10.31 13.62 8.78
N LYS A 142 11.47 13.28 9.35
CA LYS A 142 12.06 11.95 9.19
C LYS A 142 11.16 10.88 9.82
N CYS A 143 10.71 9.93 9.00
CA CYS A 143 10.11 8.70 9.48
C CYS A 143 11.22 7.72 9.89
N ARG A 144 11.13 7.16 11.10
CA ARG A 144 12.08 6.13 11.57
C ARG A 144 11.49 4.75 11.31
N ALA A 145 11.67 4.22 10.10
CA ALA A 145 10.99 2.99 9.65
C ALA A 145 11.30 1.81 10.58
N LYS A 146 12.56 1.63 10.94
CA LYS A 146 13.02 0.54 11.82
C LYS A 146 12.43 0.59 13.23
N VAL A 147 12.11 1.79 13.73
CA VAL A 147 11.66 1.99 15.11
C VAL A 147 10.14 2.01 15.22
N LEU A 148 9.44 2.57 14.23
CA LEU A 148 8.00 2.82 14.30
C LEU A 148 7.17 1.86 13.43
N ILE A 149 7.72 1.43 12.29
CA ILE A 149 6.98 0.69 11.25
C ILE A 149 7.26 -0.82 11.35
N PHE A 150 8.53 -1.22 11.33
CA PHE A 150 8.90 -2.64 11.31
C PHE A 150 8.36 -3.43 12.52
N PRO A 151 8.33 -2.89 13.75
CA PRO A 151 7.74 -3.60 14.88
C PRO A 151 6.24 -3.85 14.75
N LYS A 152 5.54 -3.11 13.88
CA LYS A 152 4.11 -3.33 13.60
C LYS A 152 3.90 -4.34 12.48
N LEU A 153 4.67 -4.24 11.39
CA LEU A 153 4.49 -5.07 10.20
C LEU A 153 5.02 -6.51 10.34
N GLN A 154 6.16 -6.69 11.03
CA GLN A 154 6.80 -8.01 11.16
C GLN A 154 5.93 -9.03 11.92
N PRO A 155 5.28 -8.70 13.04
CA PRO A 155 4.35 -9.61 13.70
C PRO A 155 3.18 -10.02 12.79
N MET A 156 2.66 -9.10 11.97
CA MET A 156 1.53 -9.37 11.07
C MET A 156 1.89 -10.38 9.98
N LYS A 157 3.11 -10.31 9.46
CA LYS A 157 3.63 -11.31 8.52
C LYS A 157 3.64 -12.71 9.16
N LEU A 158 4.08 -12.79 10.40
CA LEU A 158 4.11 -14.06 11.14
C LEU A 158 2.70 -14.58 11.42
N GLU A 159 1.76 -13.71 11.81
CA GLU A 159 0.36 -14.10 12.03
C GLU A 159 -0.30 -14.61 10.75
N LEU A 160 -0.11 -13.94 9.61
CA LEU A 160 -0.63 -14.40 8.31
C LEU A 160 -0.04 -15.76 7.90
N SER A 161 1.25 -16.00 8.18
CA SER A 161 1.90 -17.28 7.88
C SER A 161 1.39 -18.44 8.74
N ARG A 162 0.79 -18.13 9.90
CA ARG A 162 0.26 -19.10 10.88
C ARG A 162 -1.20 -19.45 10.66
N VAL A 163 -1.91 -18.71 9.82
CA VAL A 163 -3.31 -18.98 9.51
C VAL A 163 -3.41 -20.43 9.01
N PRO A 164 -4.12 -21.31 9.75
CA PRO A 164 -4.17 -22.72 9.40
C PRO A 164 -4.83 -22.88 8.04
N PHE A 165 -4.06 -23.30 7.04
CA PHE A 165 -4.64 -23.83 5.82
C PHE A 165 -5.46 -25.07 6.19
N PRO A 166 -6.68 -25.26 5.63
CA PRO A 166 -7.34 -26.55 5.73
C PRO A 166 -6.46 -27.59 5.02
N SER A 167 -5.61 -28.26 5.78
CA SER A 167 -4.59 -29.22 5.32
C SER A 167 -5.18 -30.56 4.88
N LYS A 168 -6.51 -30.70 4.84
CA LYS A 168 -7.17 -31.81 4.14
C LYS A 168 -7.17 -31.57 2.63
N VAL A 169 -5.97 -31.66 2.05
CA VAL A 169 -5.75 -31.83 0.60
C VAL A 169 -6.40 -33.13 0.07
N GLY A 170 -6.89 -34.02 0.94
CA GLY A 170 -7.59 -35.25 0.56
C GLY A 170 -9.13 -35.17 0.48
N GLU A 171 -9.80 -34.16 1.02
CA GLU A 171 -11.29 -34.13 1.08
C GLU A 171 -11.92 -32.76 0.75
N ALA A 172 -11.14 -31.67 0.63
CA ALA A 172 -11.61 -30.35 0.19
C ALA A 172 -11.23 -30.01 -1.27
N SER A 173 -10.81 -31.02 -2.05
CA SER A 173 -10.17 -30.82 -3.36
C SER A 173 -11.11 -30.53 -4.53
N GLU A 174 -12.43 -30.41 -4.34
CA GLU A 174 -13.36 -30.20 -5.47
C GLU A 174 -13.71 -28.72 -5.75
N ASN A 175 -13.55 -27.79 -4.79
CA ASN A 175 -14.15 -26.44 -4.91
C ASN A 175 -13.18 -25.24 -5.03
N GLY A 176 -11.85 -25.42 -4.97
CA GLY A 176 -10.88 -24.34 -5.20
C GLY A 176 -10.82 -23.23 -4.12
N GLU A 177 -11.64 -23.29 -3.07
CA GLU A 177 -11.74 -22.25 -2.02
C GLU A 177 -10.42 -22.04 -1.25
N GLY A 178 -9.69 -23.12 -0.96
CA GLY A 178 -8.39 -23.04 -0.30
C GLY A 178 -7.36 -22.26 -1.13
N VAL A 179 -7.42 -22.39 -2.46
CA VAL A 179 -6.56 -21.64 -3.39
C VAL A 179 -6.94 -20.16 -3.39
N ALA A 180 -8.24 -19.84 -3.34
CA ALA A 180 -8.72 -18.46 -3.29
C ALA A 180 -8.26 -17.74 -2.00
N ILE A 181 -8.32 -18.42 -0.85
CA ILE A 181 -7.80 -17.87 0.42
C ILE A 181 -6.29 -17.74 0.40
N ALA A 182 -5.57 -18.77 -0.04
CA ALA A 182 -4.12 -18.73 -0.12
C ALA A 182 -3.64 -17.57 -1.01
N SER A 183 -4.32 -17.35 -2.14
CA SER A 183 -4.02 -16.24 -3.07
C SER A 183 -4.25 -14.88 -2.41
N PHE A 184 -5.35 -14.73 -1.65
CA PHE A 184 -5.66 -13.49 -0.94
C PHE A 184 -4.63 -13.20 0.18
N LEU A 185 -4.31 -14.20 1.00
CA LEU A 185 -3.30 -14.08 2.06
C LEU A 185 -1.91 -13.78 1.47
N PHE A 186 -1.57 -14.42 0.35
CA PHE A 186 -0.33 -14.16 -0.37
C PHE A 186 -0.23 -12.71 -0.84
N GLN A 187 -1.30 -12.14 -1.41
CA GLN A 187 -1.35 -10.73 -1.79
C GLN A 187 -1.17 -9.79 -0.60
N LEU A 188 -1.80 -10.08 0.55
CA LEU A 188 -1.58 -9.28 1.78
C LEU A 188 -0.13 -9.35 2.26
N MET A 189 0.49 -10.53 2.24
CA MET A 189 1.91 -10.68 2.60
C MET A 189 2.83 -9.93 1.62
N GLU A 190 2.54 -9.97 0.32
CA GLU A 190 3.29 -9.21 -0.69
C GLU A 190 3.19 -7.70 -0.43
N MET A 191 2.01 -7.19 -0.03
CA MET A 191 1.85 -5.78 0.34
C MET A 191 2.68 -5.40 1.56
N VAL A 192 2.74 -6.26 2.58
CA VAL A 192 3.58 -6.04 3.77
C VAL A 192 5.04 -5.84 3.34
N GLU A 193 5.57 -6.74 2.50
CA GLU A 193 6.94 -6.69 2.02
C GLU A 193 7.22 -5.41 1.21
N LYS A 194 6.31 -5.05 0.29
CA LYS A 194 6.45 -3.82 -0.50
C LYS A 194 6.41 -2.56 0.35
N ILE A 195 5.55 -2.52 1.38
CA ILE A 195 5.46 -1.36 2.28
C ILE A 195 6.70 -1.25 3.18
N GLU A 196 7.33 -2.36 3.56
CA GLU A 196 8.61 -2.33 4.29
C GLU A 196 9.74 -1.70 3.45
N VAL A 197 9.85 -2.10 2.17
CA VAL A 197 10.81 -1.50 1.23
C VAL A 197 10.52 -0.01 1.03
N LEU A 198 9.25 0.33 0.84
CA LEU A 198 8.80 1.72 0.68
C LEU A 198 9.13 2.57 1.91
N ALA A 199 8.93 2.04 3.11
CA ALA A 199 9.26 2.73 4.35
C ALA A 199 10.75 3.06 4.45
N GLN A 200 11.62 2.14 4.02
CA GLN A 200 13.06 2.38 3.96
C GLN A 200 13.41 3.49 2.97
N LYS A 201 12.82 3.49 1.76
CA LYS A 201 13.09 4.56 0.77
C LYS A 201 12.59 5.93 1.23
N VAL A 202 11.49 6.00 1.97
CA VAL A 202 11.00 7.26 2.57
C VAL A 202 11.95 7.76 3.67
N GLU A 203 12.50 6.86 4.48
CA GLU A 203 13.53 7.20 5.47
C GLU A 203 14.79 7.76 4.77
N GLU A 204 15.30 7.08 3.73
CA GLU A 204 16.42 7.54 2.90
C GLU A 204 16.14 8.91 2.24
N LEU A 205 14.93 9.12 1.73
CA LEU A 205 14.51 10.41 1.19
C LEU A 205 14.63 11.50 2.26
N GLY A 206 14.15 11.25 3.47
CA GLY A 206 14.23 12.20 4.58
C GLY A 206 15.67 12.52 5.00
N GLU A 207 16.59 11.55 4.89
CA GLU A 207 18.01 11.77 5.10
C GLU A 207 18.63 12.67 4.02
N LEU A 208 18.36 12.37 2.74
CA LEU A 208 18.91 13.10 1.59
C LEU A 208 18.33 14.51 1.45
N ALA A 209 17.03 14.67 1.73
CA ALA A 209 16.33 15.95 1.65
C ALA A 209 16.48 16.82 2.90
N GLY A 210 17.13 16.32 3.95
CA GLY A 210 17.34 17.07 5.19
C GLY A 210 16.07 17.29 6.00
N PHE A 211 15.14 16.33 6.02
CA PHE A 211 13.91 16.41 6.82
C PHE A 211 14.23 16.60 8.31
N GLU A 212 13.34 17.31 9.01
CA GLU A 212 13.55 17.59 10.43
C GLU A 212 13.46 16.30 11.26
N THR A 213 14.39 16.16 12.23
CA THR A 213 14.26 15.17 13.30
C THR A 213 13.36 15.73 14.39
N LYS A 214 12.32 14.98 14.76
CA LYS A 214 11.54 15.25 15.98
C LYS A 214 12.38 15.04 17.24
#